data_AF-A0A8S8Z5X0-F1
#
_entry.id   AF-A0A8S8Z5X0-F1
#
_cell.length_a   1.000
_cell.length_b   1.000
_cell.length_c   1.000
_cell.angle_alpha   90.00
_cell.angle_beta   90.00
_cell.angle_gamma   90.00
#
_symmetry.space_group_name_H-M   'P 1'
#
loop_
_entity.id
_entity.type
_entity.pdbx_description
1 polymer ?
#
loop_
_entity_poly.entity_id
_entity_poly.type
_entity_poly.pdbx_seq_one_letter_code
_entity_poly.pdbx_strand_id
1 'polypeptide(L)'
;MNQKIVQTAKKMKILSYASDSPDSSDISYLSLIDIKKTIKVGISTGGGSPIMAKKIKSKTEKCLQKNISDQDIELIKIQKFARSESKKYILTQTERKKFLYELMNDKRVKELLKDGKYKAIQTTIKKMVKDWK
;
A
#
# COMPACT_ATOMS: atom_id res chain seq x y z
N MET A 1 -25.32 1.80 -26.05
CA MET A 1 -25.65 2.21 -24.66
C MET A 1 -24.39 2.65 -23.91
N ASN A 2 -23.36 1.81 -23.80
CA ASN A 2 -22.11 2.10 -23.07
C ASN A 2 -21.42 3.41 -23.46
N GLN A 3 -21.30 3.71 -24.76
CA GLN A 3 -20.74 4.98 -25.22
C GLN A 3 -21.53 6.21 -24.74
N LYS A 4 -22.87 6.13 -24.68
CA LYS A 4 -23.71 7.23 -24.15
C LYS A 4 -23.44 7.45 -22.66
N ILE A 5 -23.22 6.37 -21.90
CA ILE A 5 -22.88 6.44 -20.47
C ILE A 5 -21.50 7.09 -20.30
N VAL A 6 -20.49 6.65 -21.05
CA VAL A 6 -19.13 7.23 -21.03
C VAL A 6 -19.15 8.71 -21.38
N GLN A 7 -19.87 9.10 -22.44
CA GLN A 7 -19.97 10.51 -22.85
C GLN A 7 -20.66 11.38 -21.79
N THR A 8 -21.75 10.88 -21.18
CA THR A 8 -22.41 11.60 -20.08
C THR A 8 -21.49 11.74 -18.86
N ALA A 9 -20.78 10.68 -18.49
CA ALA A 9 -19.80 10.71 -17.41
C ALA A 9 -18.69 11.74 -17.68
N LYS A 10 -18.15 11.79 -18.90
CA LYS A 10 -17.16 12.80 -19.33
C LYS A 10 -17.69 14.23 -19.20
N LYS A 11 -18.93 14.50 -19.63
CA LYS A 11 -19.57 15.83 -19.47
C LYS A 11 -19.68 16.22 -18.00
N MET A 12 -19.88 15.25 -17.11
CA MET A 12 -19.94 15.43 -15.66
C MET A 12 -18.56 15.42 -14.97
N LYS A 13 -17.45 15.28 -15.72
CA LYS A 13 -16.09 15.11 -15.20
C LYS A 13 -15.94 13.89 -14.26
N ILE A 14 -16.73 12.84 -14.50
CA ILE A 14 -16.67 11.57 -13.79
C ILE A 14 -15.83 10.60 -14.61
N LEU A 15 -14.82 9.98 -13.99
CA LEU A 15 -13.99 8.96 -14.62
C LEU A 15 -14.84 7.73 -14.94
N SER A 16 -14.76 7.26 -16.19
CA SER A 16 -15.55 6.14 -16.68
C SER A 16 -14.71 5.07 -17.38
N TYR A 17 -15.17 3.83 -17.31
CA TYR A 17 -14.57 2.69 -18.01
C TYR A 17 -15.66 1.86 -18.69
N ALA A 18 -15.48 1.64 -19.99
CA ALA A 18 -16.29 0.74 -20.80
C ALA A 18 -15.42 -0.46 -21.21
N SER A 19 -15.78 -1.65 -20.74
CA SER A 19 -15.00 -2.87 -21.00
C SER A 19 -14.95 -3.28 -22.47
N ASP A 20 -15.96 -2.88 -23.23
CA ASP A 20 -16.11 -3.10 -24.68
C ASP A 20 -15.52 -1.96 -25.51
N SER A 21 -15.11 -0.86 -24.90
CA SER A 21 -14.52 0.29 -25.61
C SER A 21 -13.40 0.94 -24.79
N PRO A 22 -12.26 0.24 -24.58
CA PRO A 22 -11.15 0.72 -23.77
C PRO A 22 -10.61 2.07 -24.24
N ASP A 23 -10.51 2.30 -25.54
CA ASP A 23 -9.98 3.56 -26.13
C ASP A 23 -10.85 4.79 -25.81
N SER A 24 -12.13 4.57 -25.51
CA SER A 24 -13.06 5.63 -25.12
C SER A 24 -13.07 5.93 -23.62
N SER A 25 -12.39 5.09 -22.82
CA SER A 25 -12.41 5.13 -21.36
C SER A 25 -11.36 6.08 -20.76
N ASP A 26 -11.63 6.61 -19.57
CA ASP A 26 -10.72 7.49 -18.85
C ASP A 26 -9.71 6.71 -17.98
N ILE A 27 -10.07 5.47 -17.62
CA ILE A 27 -9.26 4.56 -16.82
C ILE A 27 -9.24 3.18 -17.47
N SER A 28 -8.24 2.36 -17.13
CA SER A 28 -8.14 0.97 -17.59
C SER A 28 -8.24 0.00 -16.42
N TYR A 29 -8.80 -1.18 -16.68
CA TYR A 29 -8.78 -2.26 -15.71
C TYR A 29 -7.38 -2.86 -15.59
N LEU A 30 -6.84 -2.85 -14.36
CA LEU A 30 -5.49 -3.34 -14.08
C LEU A 30 -5.50 -4.83 -13.74
N SER A 31 -4.44 -5.54 -14.12
CA SER A 31 -4.15 -6.85 -13.55
C SER A 31 -3.66 -6.66 -12.11
N LEU A 32 -4.51 -6.97 -11.14
CA LEU A 32 -4.20 -6.76 -9.71
C LEU A 32 -3.61 -8.01 -9.06
N ILE A 33 -2.54 -7.81 -8.29
CA ILE A 33 -2.01 -8.76 -7.31
C ILE A 33 -2.40 -8.23 -5.92
N ASP A 34 -2.91 -9.11 -5.08
CA ASP A 34 -3.22 -8.81 -3.68
C ASP A 34 -2.39 -9.73 -2.79
N ILE A 35 -1.47 -9.14 -2.02
CA ILE A 35 -0.59 -9.86 -1.09
C ILE A 35 -1.14 -9.63 0.31
N LYS A 36 -1.73 -10.71 0.85
CA LYS A 36 -2.26 -10.78 2.22
C LYS A 36 -3.16 -9.59 2.60
N LYS A 37 -3.96 -9.08 1.66
CA LYS A 37 -4.88 -7.95 1.84
C LYS A 37 -4.22 -6.66 2.32
N THR A 38 -2.90 -6.57 2.20
CA THR A 38 -2.08 -5.48 2.76
C THR A 38 -1.36 -4.72 1.66
N ILE A 39 -0.81 -5.44 0.67
CA ILE A 39 -0.11 -4.82 -0.47
C ILE A 39 -0.88 -5.14 -1.74
N LYS A 40 -1.13 -4.11 -2.55
CA LYS A 40 -1.76 -4.26 -3.87
C LYS A 40 -0.80 -3.77 -4.94
N VAL A 41 -0.64 -4.56 -6.00
CA VAL A 41 0.17 -4.21 -7.17
C VAL A 41 -0.70 -4.28 -8.41
N GLY A 42 -0.80 -3.16 -9.13
CA GLY A 42 -1.52 -3.08 -10.40
C GLY A 42 -0.55 -3.12 -11.57
N ILE A 43 -0.83 -3.97 -12.55
CA ILE A 43 -0.04 -4.11 -13.77
C ILE A 43 -0.89 -3.69 -14.97
N SER A 44 -0.36 -2.75 -15.75
CA SER A 44 -0.97 -2.22 -16.97
C SER A 44 0.00 -2.33 -18.14
N THR A 45 -0.54 -2.58 -19.33
CA THR A 45 0.14 -2.36 -20.61
C THR A 45 -0.55 -1.26 -21.42
N GLY A 46 -1.40 -0.43 -20.78
CA GLY A 46 -2.18 0.60 -21.47
C GLY A 46 -3.12 0.06 -22.55
N GLY A 47 -3.67 -1.14 -22.37
CA GLY A 47 -4.55 -1.79 -23.36
C GLY A 47 -3.83 -2.53 -24.49
N GLY A 48 -2.53 -2.31 -24.71
CA GLY A 48 -1.81 -2.89 -25.85
C GLY A 48 -1.71 -4.43 -25.86
N SER A 49 -1.72 -5.10 -24.70
CA SER A 49 -1.77 -6.57 -24.65
C SER A 49 -2.25 -7.09 -23.28
N PRO A 50 -3.56 -7.35 -23.12
CA PRO A 50 -4.11 -7.94 -21.89
C PRO A 50 -3.49 -9.29 -21.54
N ILE A 51 -3.17 -10.11 -22.55
CA ILE A 51 -2.52 -11.41 -22.37
C ILE A 51 -1.13 -11.24 -21.76
N MET A 52 -0.34 -10.29 -22.24
CA MET A 52 0.99 -10.02 -21.67
C MET A 52 0.90 -9.41 -20.28
N ALA A 53 -0.07 -8.54 -20.00
CA ALA A 53 -0.32 -8.02 -18.66
C ALA A 53 -0.56 -9.17 -17.66
N LYS A 54 -1.35 -10.18 -18.03
CA LYS A 54 -1.60 -11.38 -17.21
C LYS A 54 -0.35 -12.24 -17.03
N LYS A 55 0.46 -12.43 -18.09
CA LYS A 55 1.73 -13.18 -18.01
C LYS A 55 2.74 -12.50 -17.08
N ILE A 56 2.88 -11.17 -17.19
CA ILE A 56 3.74 -10.37 -16.31
C ILE A 56 3.21 -10.43 -14.88
N LYS A 57 1.89 -10.31 -14.68
CA LYS A 57 1.25 -10.48 -13.36
C LYS A 57 1.71 -11.77 -12.68
N SER A 58 1.57 -12.92 -13.33
CA SER A 58 1.96 -14.19 -12.72
C SER A 58 3.46 -14.27 -12.39
N LYS A 59 4.34 -13.67 -13.21
CA LYS A 59 5.78 -13.60 -12.91
C LYS A 59 6.07 -12.70 -11.70
N THR A 60 5.47 -11.52 -11.69
CA THR A 60 5.62 -10.55 -10.60
C THR A 60 5.07 -11.08 -9.29
N GLU A 61 3.90 -11.73 -9.32
CA GLU A 61 3.28 -12.33 -8.14
C GLU A 61 4.18 -13.37 -7.47
N LYS A 62 4.76 -14.29 -8.25
CA LYS A 62 5.74 -15.27 -7.74
C LYS A 62 6.98 -14.60 -7.14
N CYS A 63 7.50 -13.56 -7.80
CA CYS A 63 8.64 -12.80 -7.29
C CYS A 63 8.31 -12.13 -5.95
N LEU A 64 7.17 -11.45 -5.86
CA LEU A 64 6.75 -10.74 -4.66
C LEU A 64 6.45 -11.70 -3.50
N GLN A 65 5.79 -12.83 -3.76
CA GLN A 65 5.53 -13.86 -2.75
C GLN A 65 6.81 -14.45 -2.15
N LYS A 66 7.90 -14.53 -2.95
CA LYS A 66 9.21 -14.99 -2.48
C LYS A 66 9.93 -13.94 -1.64
N ASN A 67 9.77 -12.66 -1.95
CA ASN A 67 10.57 -11.58 -1.36
C ASN A 67 9.87 -10.81 -0.24
N ILE A 68 8.54 -10.84 -0.16
CA ILE A 68 7.77 -10.17 0.89
C ILE A 68 7.44 -11.19 1.96
N SER A 69 8.02 -11.00 3.14
CA SER A 69 7.83 -11.87 4.30
C SER A 69 6.61 -11.48 5.14
N ASP A 70 6.19 -12.37 6.02
CA ASP A 70 5.19 -12.09 7.07
C ASP A 70 5.64 -10.94 7.97
N GLN A 71 6.94 -10.83 8.25
CA GLN A 71 7.50 -9.75 9.04
C GLN A 71 7.31 -8.39 8.38
N ASP A 72 7.42 -8.30 7.05
CA ASP A 72 7.16 -7.05 6.31
C ASP A 72 5.70 -6.61 6.46
N ILE A 73 4.76 -7.56 6.39
CA ILE A 73 3.32 -7.29 6.57
C ILE A 73 3.02 -6.80 7.98
N GLU A 74 3.65 -7.39 8.99
CA GLU A 74 3.48 -6.98 10.38
C GLU A 74 4.10 -5.62 10.68
N LEU A 75 5.27 -5.34 10.08
CA LEU A 75 5.91 -4.04 10.14
C LEU A 75 5.02 -2.94 9.53
N ILE A 76 4.30 -3.22 8.44
CA ILE A 76 3.32 -2.27 7.87
C ILE A 76 2.21 -1.93 8.88
N LYS A 77 1.67 -2.93 9.60
CA LYS A 77 0.64 -2.69 10.62
C LYS A 77 1.19 -1.87 11.79
N ILE A 78 2.41 -2.17 12.23
CA ILE A 78 3.10 -1.41 13.28
C ILE A 78 3.36 0.03 12.85
N GLN A 79 3.83 0.25 11.62
CA GLN A 79 4.06 1.59 11.07
C GLN A 79 2.76 2.39 10.97
N LYS A 80 1.64 1.75 10.61
CA LYS A 80 0.32 2.39 10.63
C LYS A 80 -0.04 2.88 12.05
N PHE A 81 0.17 2.04 13.06
CA PHE A 81 -0.05 2.40 14.46
C PHE A 81 0.89 3.53 14.93
N ALA A 82 2.19 3.42 14.64
CA ALA A 82 3.19 4.44 14.97
C ALA A 82 2.87 5.79 14.32
N ARG A 83 2.38 5.78 13.07
CA ARG A 83 1.93 7.00 12.39
C ARG A 83 0.73 7.65 13.10
N SER A 84 -0.19 6.87 13.64
CA SER A 84 -1.30 7.43 14.44
C SER A 84 -0.85 7.97 15.80
N GLU A 85 0.07 7.28 16.48
CA GLU A 85 0.57 7.75 17.78
C GLU A 85 1.47 8.99 17.63
N SER A 86 2.38 9.00 16.66
CA SER A 86 3.31 10.12 16.39
C SER A 86 2.59 11.45 16.15
N LYS A 87 1.41 11.43 15.51
CA LYS A 87 0.58 12.63 15.32
C LYS A 87 0.14 13.31 16.62
N LYS A 88 0.09 12.58 17.74
CA LYS A 88 -0.38 13.11 19.01
C LYS A 88 0.69 13.92 19.76
N TYR A 89 1.96 13.66 19.50
CA TYR A 89 3.08 14.20 20.27
C TYR A 89 4.10 14.96 19.42
N ILE A 90 4.24 14.60 18.13
CA ILE A 90 5.21 15.21 17.21
C ILE A 90 4.46 16.16 16.27
N LEU A 91 4.69 17.46 16.43
CA LEU A 91 3.93 18.51 15.74
C LEU A 91 4.26 18.61 14.24
N THR A 92 5.53 18.47 13.86
CA THR A 92 5.97 18.69 12.48
C THR A 92 5.93 17.41 11.65
N GLN A 93 5.64 17.54 10.35
CA GLN A 93 5.64 16.39 9.44
C GLN A 93 7.05 15.82 9.23
N THR A 94 8.06 16.68 9.23
CA THR A 94 9.47 16.31 9.08
C THR A 94 9.92 15.42 10.23
N GLU A 95 9.64 15.81 11.48
CA GLU A 95 10.01 15.00 12.65
C GLU A 95 9.22 13.69 12.71
N ARG A 96 7.92 13.71 12.37
CA ARG A 96 7.14 12.46 12.27
C ARG A 96 7.76 11.50 11.25
N LYS A 97 8.22 12.01 10.10
CA LYS A 97 8.88 11.19 9.08
C LYS A 97 10.16 10.59 9.66
N LYS A 98 11.01 11.39 10.30
CA LYS A 98 12.26 10.95 10.93
C LYS A 98 12.02 9.85 11.97
N PHE A 99 11.07 10.06 12.89
CA PHE A 99 10.66 9.06 13.87
C PHE A 99 10.27 7.72 13.24
N LEU A 100 9.45 7.72 12.18
CA LEU A 100 9.00 6.49 11.53
C LEU A 100 10.14 5.71 10.85
N TYR A 101 11.15 6.41 10.31
CA TYR A 101 12.35 5.78 9.76
C TYR A 101 13.25 5.19 10.84
N GLU A 102 13.44 5.90 11.96
CA GLU A 102 14.21 5.38 13.09
C GLU A 102 13.54 4.18 13.74
N LEU A 103 12.21 4.22 13.90
CA LEU A 103 11.41 3.11 14.42
C LEU A 103 11.58 1.83 13.60
N MET A 104 11.66 1.96 12.27
CA MET A 104 11.87 0.83 11.36
C MET A 104 13.19 0.11 11.62
N ASN A 105 14.17 0.82 12.18
CA ASN A 105 15.52 0.32 12.45
C ASN A 105 15.81 0.06 13.93
N ASP A 106 14.89 0.38 14.84
CA ASP A 106 15.06 0.13 16.27
C ASP A 106 15.20 -1.38 16.55
N LYS A 107 16.30 -1.75 17.21
CA LYS A 107 16.65 -3.15 17.50
C LYS A 107 15.59 -3.84 18.36
N ARG A 108 15.05 -3.14 19.37
CA ARG A 108 14.05 -3.70 20.30
C ARG A 108 12.75 -3.99 19.57
N VAL A 109 12.33 -3.08 18.68
CA VAL A 109 11.14 -3.30 17.85
C VAL A 109 11.34 -4.51 16.93
N LYS A 110 12.51 -4.64 16.30
CA LYS A 110 12.84 -5.80 15.44
C LYS A 110 12.84 -7.12 16.22
N GLU A 111 13.39 -7.14 17.43
CA GLU A 111 13.38 -8.33 18.30
C GLU A 111 11.95 -8.71 18.72
N LEU A 112 11.16 -7.74 19.20
CA LEU A 112 9.78 -7.99 19.59
C LEU A 112 8.90 -8.43 18.39
N LEU A 113 9.22 -7.99 17.17
CA LEU A 113 8.55 -8.42 15.95
C LEU A 113 8.82 -9.91 15.68
N LYS A 114 10.07 -10.36 15.83
CA LYS A 114 10.45 -11.77 15.68
C LYS A 114 9.71 -12.66 16.69
N ASP A 115 9.53 -12.16 17.91
CA ASP A 115 8.80 -12.85 18.97
C ASP A 115 7.27 -12.77 18.87
N GLY A 116 6.72 -12.01 17.90
CA GLY A 116 5.27 -11.79 17.76
C GLY A 116 4.62 -11.01 18.92
N LYS A 117 5.39 -10.24 19.69
CA LYS A 117 4.94 -9.55 20.91
C LYS A 117 4.29 -8.18 20.62
N TYR A 118 3.19 -8.15 19.86
CA TYR A 118 2.55 -6.92 19.38
C TYR A 118 2.20 -5.89 20.46
N LYS A 119 1.63 -6.33 21.59
CA LYS A 119 1.28 -5.41 22.69
C LYS A 119 2.52 -4.71 23.28
N ALA A 120 3.63 -5.43 23.41
CA ALA A 120 4.88 -4.86 23.89
C ALA A 120 5.44 -3.84 22.89
N ILE A 121 5.36 -4.12 21.58
CA ILE A 121 5.74 -3.16 20.53
C ILE A 121 4.94 -1.87 20.65
N GLN A 122 3.61 -1.97 20.81
CA GLN A 122 2.75 -0.81 20.95
C GLN A 122 3.11 0.04 22.18
N THR A 123 3.37 -0.59 23.32
CA THR A 123 3.82 0.10 24.54
C THR A 123 5.17 0.80 24.33
N THR A 124 6.12 0.14 23.69
CA THR A 124 7.43 0.71 23.34
C THR A 124 7.28 1.92 22.44
N ILE A 125 6.46 1.84 21.39
CA ILE A 125 6.18 2.96 20.48
C ILE A 125 5.57 4.14 21.22
N LYS A 126 4.55 3.90 22.06
CA LYS A 126 3.93 4.97 22.85
C LYS A 126 4.94 5.69 23.73
N LYS A 127 5.91 4.96 24.29
CA LYS A 127 7.00 5.56 25.08
C LYS A 127 7.95 6.37 24.19
N MET A 128 8.46 5.77 23.11
CA MET A 128 9.39 6.43 22.19
C MET A 128 8.82 7.73 21.59
N VAL A 129 7.54 7.72 21.24
CA VAL A 129 6.86 8.91 20.68
C VAL A 129 6.73 10.01 21.71
N LYS A 130 6.43 9.68 22.98
CA LYS A 130 6.33 10.68 24.06
C LYS A 130 7.67 11.31 24.40
N ASP A 131 8.73 10.51 24.31
CA ASP A 131 10.10 10.93 24.62
C ASP A 131 10.80 11.58 23.41
N TRP A 132 10.11 11.72 22.26
CA TRP A 132 10.66 12.28 21.03
C TRP A 132 10.87 13.79 21.15
N LYS A 133 12.11 14.24 20.96
CA LYS A 133 12.52 15.66 20.99
C LYS A 133 12.99 16.11 19.61
#